data_AF-A0A364RGP6-F1
#
_entry.id   AF-A0A364RGP6-F1
#
_cell.length_a   1.000
_cell.length_b   1.000
_cell.length_c   1.000
_cell.angle_alpha   90.00
_cell.angle_beta   90.00
_cell.angle_gamma   90.00
#
_symmetry.space_group_name_H-M   'P 1'
#
loop_
_entity.id
_entity.type
_entity.pdbx_description
1 polymer ?
#
loop_
_entity_poly.entity_id
_entity_poly.type
_entity_poly.pdbx_seq_one_letter_code
_entity_poly.pdbx_strand_id
1 'polypeptide(L)'
;MKQFSLPIFFGILFSAVGTVSLFLTRDIMMAAIWLSFGNGLMLATFKFNTVDAAGNNVLKPVPPVRMYIGIGLMVLAVALLLLQVYFDFQNAPVKG
;
A
#
# COMPACT_ATOMS: atom_id res chain seq x y z
N MET A 1 -7.35 -24.06 -0.18
CA MET A 1 -6.42 -23.07 -0.77
C MET A 1 -6.89 -21.68 -0.35
N LYS A 2 -6.10 -20.93 0.43
CA LYS A 2 -6.50 -19.61 0.97
C LYS A 2 -6.77 -18.67 -0.21
N GLN A 3 -7.99 -18.16 -0.31
CA GLN A 3 -8.36 -17.14 -1.29
C GLN A 3 -7.62 -15.85 -0.93
N PHE A 4 -6.44 -15.64 -1.53
CA PHE A 4 -5.80 -14.34 -1.49
C PHE A 4 -6.74 -13.36 -2.17
N SER A 5 -7.30 -12.43 -1.39
CA SER A 5 -8.17 -11.40 -1.94
C SER A 5 -7.34 -10.53 -2.89
N LEU A 6 -7.92 -10.21 -4.05
CA LEU A 6 -7.34 -9.33 -5.08
C LEU A 6 -6.57 -8.11 -4.52
N PRO A 7 -7.07 -7.39 -3.49
CA PRO A 7 -6.37 -6.22 -2.96
C PRO A 7 -5.04 -6.54 -2.27
N ILE A 8 -4.89 -7.73 -1.68
CA ILE A 8 -3.63 -8.17 -1.08
C ILE A 8 -2.59 -8.44 -2.17
N PHE A 9 -3.02 -9.05 -3.29
CA PHE A 9 -2.14 -9.28 -4.43
C PHE A 9 -1.59 -7.96 -4.99
N PHE A 10 -2.46 -6.98 -5.21
CA PHE A 10 -2.04 -5.63 -5.61
C PHE A 10 -1.17 -4.96 -4.56
N GLY A 11 -1.49 -5.11 -3.27
CA GLY A 11 -0.68 -4.58 -2.18
C GLY A 11 0.76 -5.10 -2.21
N ILE A 12 0.95 -6.41 -2.41
CA ILE A 12 2.27 -7.03 -2.54
C ILE A 12 2.99 -6.52 -3.79
N LEU A 13 2.30 -6.44 -4.92
CA LEU A 13 2.88 -5.97 -6.18
C LEU A 13 3.36 -4.52 -6.05
N PHE A 14 2.56 -3.63 -5.46
CA PHE A 14 2.95 -2.24 -5.24
C PHE A 14 4.08 -2.11 -4.23
N SER A 15 4.09 -2.90 -3.15
CA SER A 15 5.23 -2.91 -2.24
C SER A 15 6.51 -3.40 -2.91
N ALA A 16 6.42 -4.38 -3.82
CA ALA A 16 7.56 -4.85 -4.61
C ALA A 16 8.08 -3.76 -5.54
N VAL A 17 7.20 -3.08 -6.28
CA VAL A 17 7.58 -1.94 -7.15
C VAL A 17 8.23 -0.82 -6.34
N GLY A 18 7.66 -0.46 -5.19
CA GLY A 18 8.24 0.55 -4.31
C GLY A 18 9.63 0.17 -3.80
N THR A 19 9.81 -1.09 -3.42
CA THR A 19 11.12 -1.61 -3.00
C THR A 19 12.12 -1.56 -4.15
N VAL A 20 11.73 -2.04 -5.33
CA VAL A 20 12.54 -1.98 -6.56
C VAL A 20 12.96 -0.54 -6.86
N SER A 21 12.04 0.43 -6.80
CA SER A 21 12.38 1.85 -7.02
C SER A 21 13.36 2.39 -5.97
N LEU A 22 13.23 2.00 -4.70
CA LEU A 22 14.15 2.45 -3.66
C LEU A 22 15.57 1.94 -3.90
N PHE A 23 15.72 0.67 -4.27
CA PHE A 23 17.02 0.02 -4.38
C PHE A 23 17.68 0.22 -5.75
N LEU A 24 16.92 0.29 -6.84
CA LEU A 24 17.46 0.39 -8.20
C LEU A 24 17.52 1.83 -8.71
N THR A 25 16.42 2.58 -8.63
CA THR A 25 16.38 3.96 -9.13
C THR A 25 16.78 4.98 -8.07
N ARG A 26 16.88 4.57 -6.79
CA ARG A 26 17.10 5.45 -5.63
C ARG A 26 16.10 6.60 -5.55
N ASP A 27 14.92 6.38 -6.15
CA ASP A 27 13.84 7.36 -6.15
C ASP A 27 13.04 7.19 -4.86
N ILE A 28 13.38 8.00 -3.87
CA ILE A 28 12.78 7.97 -2.54
C ILE A 28 11.29 8.36 -2.62
N MET A 29 10.93 9.30 -3.50
CA MET A 29 9.55 9.80 -3.62
C MET A 29 8.65 8.71 -4.21
N MET A 30 9.07 8.13 -5.33
CA MET A 30 8.34 7.05 -5.99
C MET A 30 8.24 5.82 -5.08
N ALA A 31 9.33 5.46 -4.39
CA ALA A 31 9.32 4.39 -3.41
C ALA A 31 8.33 4.63 -2.27
N ALA A 32 8.32 5.83 -1.69
CA ALA A 32 7.42 6.19 -0.60
C ALA A 32 5.95 6.11 -1.00
N ILE A 33 5.60 6.53 -2.22
CA ILE A 33 4.24 6.43 -2.78
C ILE A 33 3.82 4.95 -2.87
N TRP A 34 4.61 4.13 -3.56
CA TRP A 34 4.27 2.73 -3.80
C TRP A 34 4.23 1.89 -2.52
N LEU A 35 5.18 2.10 -1.60
CA LEU A 35 5.22 1.40 -0.31
C LEU A 35 4.05 1.81 0.59
N SER A 36 3.69 3.11 0.62
CA SER A 36 2.54 3.59 1.39
C SER A 36 1.24 2.99 0.84
N PHE A 37 1.05 3.03 -0.48
CA PHE A 37 -0.15 2.48 -1.11
C PHE A 37 -0.27 0.96 -0.93
N GLY A 38 0.80 0.21 -1.17
CA GLY A 38 0.83 -1.25 -1.03
C GLY A 38 0.53 -1.70 0.41
N ASN A 39 1.16 -1.06 1.39
CA ASN A 39 0.90 -1.34 2.81
C ASN A 39 -0.51 -0.90 3.25
N GLY A 40 -1.02 0.20 2.70
CA GLY A 40 -2.39 0.65 2.92
C GLY A 40 -3.42 -0.39 2.51
N LEU A 41 -3.29 -0.93 1.29
CA LEU A 41 -4.16 -1.98 0.74
C LEU A 41 -4.12 -3.27 1.56
N MET A 42 -2.92 -3.70 1.96
CA MET A 42 -2.76 -4.90 2.78
C MET A 42 -3.40 -4.72 4.16
N LEU A 43 -3.16 -3.60 4.85
CA LEU A 43 -3.68 -3.38 6.19
C LEU A 43 -5.21 -3.24 6.23
N ALA A 44 -5.81 -2.61 5.22
CA ALA A 44 -7.25 -2.46 5.12
C ALA A 44 -7.98 -3.79 4.81
N THR A 45 -7.32 -4.71 4.11
CA THR A 45 -7.98 -5.92 3.57
C THR A 45 -7.69 -7.19 4.37
N PHE A 46 -6.53 -7.28 5.03
CA PHE A 46 -6.05 -8.54 5.58
C PHE A 46 -6.81 -8.94 6.85
N LYS A 47 -7.68 -9.95 6.72
CA LYS A 47 -8.42 -10.59 7.82
C LYS A 47 -7.71 -11.89 8.22
N PHE A 48 -7.51 -12.09 9.52
CA PHE A 48 -6.95 -13.33 10.04
C PHE A 48 -8.07 -14.33 10.32
N ASN A 49 -7.87 -15.60 9.98
CA ASN A 49 -8.75 -16.67 10.44
C ASN A 49 -8.21 -17.23 11.76
N THR A 50 -9.10 -17.57 12.68
CA THR A 50 -8.80 -18.27 13.94
C THR A 50 -9.64 -19.53 14.02
N VAL A 51 -9.15 -20.55 14.72
CA VAL A 51 -9.89 -21.80 14.93
C VAL A 51 -10.63 -21.67 16.25
N ASP A 52 -11.94 -21.85 16.26
CA ASP A 52 -12.73 -21.83 17.50
C ASP A 52 -12.52 -23.13 18.32
N ALA A 53 -13.09 -23.16 19.53
CA ALA A 53 -13.03 -24.33 20.41
C ALA A 53 -13.71 -25.60 19.84
N ALA A 54 -14.55 -25.45 18.81
CA ALA A 54 -15.23 -26.52 18.10
C ALA A 54 -14.49 -26.94 16.81
N GLY A 55 -13.31 -26.37 16.53
CA GLY A 55 -12.50 -26.69 15.34
C GLY A 55 -12.92 -25.94 14.07
N ASN A 56 -13.84 -24.98 14.14
CA ASN A 56 -14.29 -24.21 12.98
C ASN A 56 -13.37 -23.04 12.68
N ASN A 57 -13.15 -22.75 11.40
CA ASN A 57 -12.44 -21.54 10.97
C ASN A 57 -13.38 -20.33 11.06
N VAL A 58 -13.15 -19.45 12.03
CA VAL A 58 -13.89 -18.21 12.24
C VAL A 58 -13.01 -17.01 11.87
N LEU A 59 -13.60 -15.97 11.28
CA LEU A 59 -12.89 -14.73 11.01
C LEU A 59 -12.56 -14.02 12.34
N LYS A 60 -11.28 -13.77 12.60
CA LYS A 60 -10.85 -12.97 13.75
C LYS A 60 -11.31 -11.51 13.55
N PRO A 61 -11.92 -10.87 14.55
CA PRO A 61 -12.23 -9.45 14.47
C PRO A 61 -10.95 -8.65 14.20
N VAL A 62 -10.97 -7.83 13.16
CA VAL A 62 -9.85 -6.99 12.77
C VAL A 62 -9.92 -5.69 13.58
N PRO A 63 -8.84 -5.30 14.30
CA PRO A 63 -8.83 -4.04 15.04
C PRO A 63 -9.11 -2.86 14.10
N PRO A 64 -10.01 -1.94 14.46
CA PRO A 64 -10.38 -0.81 13.59
C PRO A 64 -9.18 0.10 13.30
N VAL A 65 -8.21 0.18 14.21
CA VAL A 65 -6.94 0.90 14.03
C VAL A 65 -6.21 0.49 12.75
N ARG A 66 -6.22 -0.80 12.37
CA ARG A 66 -5.56 -1.26 11.13
C ARG A 66 -6.23 -0.70 9.88
N MET A 67 -7.56 -0.56 9.91
CA MET A 67 -8.32 0.03 8.82
C MET A 67 -8.01 1.53 8.69
N TYR A 68 -7.98 2.27 9.79
CA TYR A 68 -7.64 3.70 9.78
C TYR A 68 -6.20 3.95 9.31
N ILE A 69 -5.24 3.15 9.76
CA ILE A 69 -3.85 3.23 9.27
C ILE A 69 -3.80 2.89 7.79
N GLY A 70 -4.52 1.84 7.35
CA GLY A 70 -4.58 1.45 5.95
C GLY A 70 -5.08 2.59 5.05
N ILE A 71 -6.18 3.23 5.45
CA ILE A 71 -6.74 4.40 4.75
C ILE A 71 -5.78 5.58 4.80
N GLY A 72 -5.18 5.87 5.96
CA GLY A 72 -4.21 6.96 6.13
C GLY A 72 -3.01 6.83 5.20
N LEU A 73 -2.48 5.62 5.05
CA LEU A 73 -1.39 5.33 4.12
C LEU A 73 -1.79 5.52 2.64
N MET A 74 -3.02 5.16 2.27
CA MET A 74 -3.54 5.43 0.92
C MET A 74 -3.67 6.92 0.66
N VAL A 75 -4.23 7.68 1.61
CA VAL A 75 -4.35 9.14 1.50
C VAL A 75 -2.97 9.79 1.40
N LEU A 76 -2.01 9.34 2.21
CA LEU A 76 -0.63 9.81 2.13
C LEU A 76 0.00 9.52 0.76
N ALA A 77 -0.21 8.33 0.21
CA ALA A 77 0.30 7.98 -1.11
C ALA A 77 -0.25 8.92 -2.20
N VAL A 78 -1.55 9.26 -2.14
CA VAL A 78 -2.16 10.22 -3.06
C VAL A 78 -1.55 11.63 -2.87
N ALA A 79 -1.35 12.07 -1.63
CA ALA A 79 -0.74 13.37 -1.35
C ALA A 79 0.71 13.45 -1.89
N LEU A 80 1.50 12.40 -1.70
CA LEU A 80 2.86 12.30 -2.22
C LEU A 80 2.88 12.25 -3.76
N LEU A 81 1.92 11.57 -4.39
CA LEU A 81 1.78 11.55 -5.83
C LEU A 81 1.51 12.96 -6.39
N LEU A 82 0.61 13.72 -5.75
CA LEU A 82 0.35 15.11 -6.14
C LEU A 82 1.60 15.98 -5.99
N LEU A 83 2.36 15.77 -4.92
CA LEU A 83 3.63 16.48 -4.71
C LEU A 83 4.67 16.12 -5.78
N GLN A 84 4.78 14.84 -6.16
CA GLN A 84 5.66 14.42 -7.24
C GLN A 84 5.28 15.09 -8.56
N VAL A 85 3.99 15.05 -8.92
CA VAL A 85 3.48 15.72 -10.14
C VAL A 85 3.82 17.21 -10.13
N TYR A 86 3.67 17.88 -8.98
CA TYR A 86 4.04 19.29 -8.84
C TYR A 86 5.54 19.53 -9.09
N PHE A 87 6.43 18.69 -8.55
CA PHE A 87 7.86 18.78 -8.83
C PHE A 87 8.19 18.47 -10.29
N ASP A 88 7.51 17.51 -10.92
CA ASP A 88 7.69 17.20 -12.33
C ASP A 88 7.32 18.40 -13.23
N PHE A 89 6.27 19.15 -12.87
CA PHE A 89 5.90 20.40 -13.55
C PHE A 89 6.94 21.51 -13.37
N GLN A 90 7.53 21.66 -12.17
CA GLN A 90 8.57 22.66 -11.94
C GLN A 90 9.87 22.36 -12.69
N ASN A 91 10.21 21.07 -12.79
CA ASN A 91 11.43 20.61 -13.43
C ASN A 91 11.25 20.37 -14.95
N ALA A 92 10.05 20.59 -15.48
CA ALA A 92 9.79 20.49 -16.91
C ALA A 92 10.61 21.56 -17.65
N PRO A 93 11.52 21.18 -18.57
CA PRO A 93 12.32 22.15 -19.30
C PRO A 93 11.39 23.05 -20.11
N VAL A 94 11.50 24.37 -19.90
CA VAL A 94 10.91 25.37 -20.79
C VAL A 94 11.50 25.11 -22.16
N LYS A 95 10.71 24.53 -23.08
CA LYS A 95 11.06 24.47 -24.49
C LYS A 95 11.13 25.92 -24.99
N GLY A 96 12.33 26.48 -25.01
CA GLY A 96 12.67 27.69 -25.76
C GLY A 96 12.75 27.41 -27.24
#